data_AF-A0A2U3LVV0-F1
#
_entry.id   AF-A0A2U3LVV0-F1
#
_cell.length_a   1.000
_cell.length_b   1.000
_cell.length_c   1.000
_cell.angle_alpha   90.00
_cell.angle_beta   90.00
_cell.angle_gamma   90.00
#
_symmetry.space_group_name_H-M   'P 1'
#
loop_
_entity.id
_entity.type
_entity.pdbx_description
1 polymer ?
#
loop_
_entity_poly.entity_id
_entity_poly.type
_entity_poly.pdbx_seq_one_letter_code
_entity_poly.pdbx_strand_id
1 'polypeptide(L)'
;MKLADLRRFSIRKQFKIRFRLQNGLECVITDRGIAEVPALKGPPDFNLEEELASAREFLLEPSAAPDTKNPLKPRSITRDELAAMVSASPAAGAASDHDDE
;
A
#
# COMPACT_ATOMS: atom_id res chain seq x y z
N MET A 1 1.63 -6.25 8.05
CA MET A 1 1.83 -5.94 6.61
C MET A 1 3.21 -5.33 6.41
N LYS A 2 3.90 -5.71 5.34
CA LYS A 2 5.21 -5.21 4.91
C LYS A 2 5.08 -4.35 3.65
N LEU A 3 6.14 -3.62 3.28
CA LEU A 3 6.15 -2.86 2.03
C LEU A 3 5.91 -3.76 0.82
N ALA A 4 6.48 -4.97 0.81
CA ALA A 4 6.27 -5.93 -0.27
C ALA A 4 4.78 -6.26 -0.49
N ASP A 5 4.00 -6.38 0.59
CA ASP A 5 2.58 -6.68 0.51
C ASP A 5 1.81 -5.51 -0.10
N LEU A 6 2.13 -4.28 0.32
CA LEU A 6 1.52 -3.06 -0.21
C LEU A 6 1.86 -2.84 -1.69
N ARG A 7 3.10 -3.13 -2.10
CA ARG A 7 3.51 -3.06 -3.51
C ARG A 7 2.70 -4.04 -4.36
N ARG A 8 2.58 -5.30 -3.92
CA ARG A 8 1.77 -6.32 -4.60
C ARG A 8 0.29 -5.92 -4.66
N PHE A 9 -0.26 -5.40 -3.56
CA PHE A 9 -1.64 -4.93 -3.50
C PHE A 9 -1.89 -3.78 -4.49
N SER A 10 -1.00 -2.78 -4.50
CA SER A 10 -1.09 -1.59 -5.37
C SER A 10 -1.10 -1.98 -6.85
N ILE A 11 -0.25 -2.92 -7.25
CA ILE A 11 -0.21 -3.47 -8.62
C ILE A 11 -1.51 -4.20 -8.97
N ARG A 12 -1.94 -5.13 -8.11
CA ARG A 12 -3.11 -5.97 -8.40
C ARG A 12 -4.41 -5.19 -8.45
N LYS A 13 -4.57 -4.24 -7.54
CA LYS A 13 -5.81 -3.47 -7.39
C LYS A 13 -5.75 -2.12 -8.11
N GLN A 14 -4.62 -1.79 -8.73
CA GLN A 14 -4.40 -0.52 -9.41
C GLN A 14 -4.72 0.67 -8.48
N PHE A 15 -4.24 0.61 -7.24
CA PHE A 15 -4.33 1.68 -6.26
C PHE A 15 -2.96 2.30 -6.02
N LYS A 16 -2.96 3.60 -5.74
CA LYS A 16 -1.87 4.31 -5.10
C LYS A 16 -2.16 4.40 -3.62
N ILE A 17 -1.15 4.16 -2.80
CA ILE A 17 -1.25 4.18 -1.33
C ILE A 17 -0.34 5.30 -0.84
N ARG A 18 -0.87 6.20 -0.03
CA ARG A 18 -0.08 7.30 0.56
C ARG A 18 -0.14 7.22 2.07
N PHE A 19 1.00 7.45 2.71
CA PHE A 19 1.08 7.52 4.16
C PHE A 19 2.17 8.49 4.59
N ARG A 20 1.99 9.08 5.77
CA ARG A 20 2.97 9.97 6.38
C ARG A 20 4.02 9.17 7.14
N LEU A 21 5.26 9.58 6.96
CA LEU A 21 6.43 9.13 7.72
C LEU A 21 6.51 9.94 9.03
N GLN A 22 7.23 9.42 10.03
CA GLN A 22 7.39 10.10 11.33
C GLN A 22 8.10 11.45 11.19
N ASN A 23 9.01 11.56 10.22
CA ASN A 23 9.73 12.79 9.90
C ASN A 23 8.86 13.84 9.16
N GLY A 24 7.57 13.58 8.96
CA GLY A 24 6.62 14.47 8.28
C GLY A 24 6.66 14.41 6.76
N LEU A 25 7.55 13.60 6.16
CA LEU A 25 7.53 13.32 4.73
C LEU A 25 6.36 12.39 4.38
N GLU A 26 6.03 12.32 3.09
CA GLU A 26 5.00 11.43 2.57
C GLU A 26 5.62 10.35 1.70
N CYS A 27 5.27 9.10 1.96
CA CYS A 27 5.57 7.97 1.09
C CYS A 27 4.34 7.63 0.25
N VAL A 28 4.58 7.43 -1.04
CA VAL A 28 3.60 7.11 -2.05
C VAL A 28 4.00 5.77 -2.68
N ILE A 29 3.16 4.75 -2.53
CA ILE A 29 3.29 3.51 -3.29
C ILE A 29 2.41 3.67 -4.53
N THR A 30 3.02 3.66 -5.71
CA THR A 30 2.29 3.80 -6.97
C THR A 30 1.57 2.51 -7.35
N ASP A 31 0.68 2.61 -8.34
CA ASP A 31 0.02 1.48 -9.00
C ASP A 31 0.98 0.50 -9.67
N ARG A 32 2.25 0.87 -9.82
CA ARG A 32 3.32 0.00 -10.31
C ARG A 32 4.06 -0.71 -9.18
N GLY A 33 3.65 -0.49 -7.93
CA GLY A 33 4.30 -1.03 -6.74
C GLY A 33 5.66 -0.41 -6.45
N ILE A 34 5.88 0.83 -6.90
CA ILE A 34 7.10 1.59 -6.60
C ILE A 34 6.80 2.44 -5.38
N ALA A 35 7.65 2.35 -4.34
CA ALA A 35 7.57 3.22 -3.17
C ALA A 35 8.44 4.44 -3.40
N GLU A 36 7.83 5.62 -3.42
CA GLU A 36 8.46 6.90 -3.70
C GLU A 36 8.25 7.85 -2.53
N VAL A 37 9.25 8.67 -2.21
CA VAL A 37 9.14 9.76 -1.24
C VAL A 37 9.42 11.06 -2.01
N PRO A 38 8.41 11.73 -2.59
CA PRO A 38 8.63 12.80 -3.56
C PRO A 38 9.43 13.99 -3.02
N ALA A 39 9.32 14.25 -1.72
CA ALA A 39 10.04 15.33 -1.04
C ALA A 39 11.47 14.94 -0.61
N LEU A 40 11.92 13.71 -0.89
CA LEU A 40 13.25 13.23 -0.55
C LEU A 40 14.30 13.82 -1.51
N LYS A 41 15.23 14.61 -0.98
CA LYS A 41 16.25 15.33 -1.77
C LYS A 41 17.64 14.68 -1.73
N GLY A 42 17.80 13.59 -0.98
CA GLY A 42 19.08 12.93 -0.75
C GLY A 42 18.90 11.52 -0.17
N PRO A 43 19.99 10.81 0.13
CA PRO A 43 19.90 9.51 0.77
C PRO A 43 19.14 9.63 2.10
N PRO A 44 18.12 8.78 2.33
CA PRO A 44 17.37 8.81 3.57
C PRO A 44 18.23 8.26 4.72
N ASP A 45 18.12 8.88 5.89
CA ASP A 45 18.69 8.37 7.15
C ASP A 45 17.67 7.51 7.93
N PHE A 46 16.58 7.09 7.28
CA PHE A 46 15.47 6.35 7.88
C PHE A 46 15.17 5.07 7.11
N ASN A 47 14.59 4.10 7.81
CA ASN A 47 14.13 2.85 7.20
C ASN A 47 12.64 2.92 6.87
N LEU A 48 12.31 2.80 5.58
CA LEU A 48 10.92 2.86 5.12
C LEU A 48 10.00 1.77 5.72
N GLU A 49 10.53 0.60 6.10
CA GLU A 49 9.71 -0.43 6.76
C GLU A 49 9.36 -0.07 8.21
N GLU A 50 10.28 0.56 8.93
CA GLU A 50 10.04 1.04 10.30
C GLU A 50 9.06 2.23 10.31
N GLU A 51 9.22 3.13 9.34
CA GLU A 51 8.28 4.23 9.14
C GLU A 51 6.89 3.70 8.78
N LEU A 52 6.81 2.69 7.90
CA LEU A 52 5.55 2.02 7.60
C LEU A 52 4.96 1.38 8.84
N ALA A 53 5.76 0.73 9.70
CA ALA A 53 5.28 0.12 10.94
C ALA A 53 4.63 1.14 11.88
N SER A 54 5.12 2.38 11.84
CA SER A 54 4.63 3.50 12.64
C SER A 54 3.41 4.20 12.05
N ALA A 55 3.19 4.08 10.74
CA ALA A 55 2.07 4.68 10.04
C ALA A 55 0.73 4.06 10.47
N ARG A 56 -0.21 4.94 10.84
CA ARG A 56 -1.56 4.59 11.35
C ARG A 56 -2.66 4.78 10.32
N GLU A 57 -2.50 5.78 9.45
CA GLU A 57 -3.49 6.21 8.47
C GLU A 57 -2.88 6.16 7.07
N PHE A 58 -3.68 5.68 6.13
CA PHE A 58 -3.31 5.51 4.73
C PHE A 58 -4.38 6.12 3.85
N LEU A 59 -3.99 6.82 2.80
CA LEU A 59 -4.89 7.28 1.76
C LEU A 59 -4.80 6.31 0.58
N LEU A 60 -5.93 5.72 0.22
CA LEU A 60 -6.07 4.83 -0.92
C LEU A 60 -6.67 5.60 -2.11
N GLU A 61 -5.90 5.77 -3.17
CA GLU A 61 -6.31 6.50 -4.37
C GLU A 61 -6.35 5.54 -5.58
N PRO A 62 -7.47 5.41 -6.29
CA PRO A 62 -7.54 4.59 -7.50
C PRO A 62 -6.66 5.19 -8.61
N SER A 63 -5.94 4.33 -9.32
CA SER A 63 -5.07 4.74 -10.43
C SER A 63 -5.78 4.79 -11.78
N ALA A 64 -6.87 4.03 -11.94
CA ALA A 64 -7.68 4.10 -13.13
C ALA A 64 -8.32 5.49 -13.26
N ALA A 65 -8.25 6.08 -14.46
CA ALA A 65 -9.06 7.23 -14.81
C ALA A 65 -10.51 6.91 -14.43
N PRO A 66 -11.25 7.86 -13.82
CA PRO A 66 -12.60 7.58 -13.39
C PRO A 66 -13.40 7.10 -14.60
N ASP A 67 -13.83 5.83 -14.59
CA ASP A 67 -14.92 5.41 -15.45
C ASP A 67 -16.02 6.47 -15.26
N THR A 68 -16.43 7.11 -16.35
CA THR A 68 -17.31 8.30 -16.34
C THR A 68 -18.64 8.04 -15.60
N LYS A 69 -18.92 6.80 -15.21
CA LYS A 69 -20.09 6.36 -14.45
C LYS A 69 -19.88 6.19 -12.95
N ASN A 70 -18.64 6.05 -12.44
CA ASN A 70 -18.40 5.99 -10.99
C ASN A 70 -16.93 6.29 -10.60
N PRO A 71 -16.57 7.57 -10.35
CA PRO A 71 -15.24 7.89 -9.84
C PRO A 71 -15.07 7.27 -8.45
N LEU A 72 -14.21 6.26 -8.33
CA LEU A 72 -13.74 5.81 -7.02
C LEU A 72 -13.01 7.00 -6.39
N LYS A 73 -13.50 7.48 -5.24
CA LYS A 73 -12.89 8.61 -4.55
C LYS A 73 -11.71 8.12 -3.72
N PRO A 74 -10.66 8.95 -3.56
CA PRO A 74 -9.67 8.76 -2.51
C PRO A 74 -10.36 8.49 -1.18
N ARG A 75 -9.94 7.44 -0.47
CA ARG A 75 -10.47 7.14 0.87
C ARG A 75 -9.34 6.93 1.86
N SER A 76 -9.48 7.53 3.03
CA SER A 76 -8.61 7.27 4.16
C SER A 76 -9.03 5.96 4.81
N ILE A 77 -8.06 5.11 5.13
CA ILE A 77 -8.24 3.83 5.80
C ILE A 77 -7.16 3.67 6.87
N THR A 78 -7.48 2.92 7.91
CA THR A 78 -6.54 2.60 8.98
C THR A 78 -5.56 1.51 8.55
N ARG A 79 -4.48 1.35 9.33
CA ARG A 79 -3.53 0.24 9.20
C ARG A 79 -4.22 -1.13 9.21
N ASP A 80 -5.15 -1.32 10.13
CA ASP A 80 -5.84 -2.61 10.32
C ASP A 80 -6.72 -2.94 9.11
N GLU A 81 -7.51 -1.95 8.65
CA GLU A 81 -8.32 -2.09 7.43
C GLU A 81 -7.47 -2.37 6.20
N LEU A 82 -6.35 -1.66 6.02
CA LEU A 82 -5.44 -1.91 4.91
C LEU A 82 -4.83 -3.31 4.99
N ALA A 83 -4.40 -3.73 6.19
CA ALA A 83 -3.87 -5.07 6.41
C ALA A 83 -4.92 -6.15 6.09
N ALA A 84 -6.18 -5.96 6.50
CA ALA A 84 -7.28 -6.85 6.17
C ALA A 84 -7.53 -6.93 4.65
N MET A 85 -7.51 -5.79 3.92
CA MET A 85 -7.68 -5.78 2.47
C MET A 85 -6.52 -6.47 1.71
N VAL A 86 -5.31 -6.34 2.25
CA VAL A 86 -4.11 -6.99 1.73
C VAL A 86 -4.19 -8.51 1.95
N SER A 87 -4.58 -8.95 3.14
CA SER A 87 -4.72 -10.36 3.51
C SER A 87 -5.90 -11.05 2.82
N ALA A 88 -7.03 -10.34 2.64
CA ALA A 88 -8.22 -10.85 1.96
C ALA A 88 -8.07 -10.89 0.44
N SER A 89 -7.03 -10.28 -0.12
CA SER A 89 -6.72 -10.41 -1.54
C SER A 89 -5.96 -11.72 -1.74
N PRO A 90 -6.58 -12.78 -2.29
CA PRO A 90 -5.89 -14.05 -2.46
C PRO A 90 -4.62 -13.82 -3.27
N ALA A 91 -3.47 -14.09 -2.66
CA ALA A 91 -2.25 -14.26 -3.42
C ALA A 91 -2.45 -15.52 -4.25
N ALA A 92 -2.64 -15.36 -5.56
CA ALA A 92 -2.39 -16.46 -6.47
C ALA A 92 -0.95 -16.93 -6.21
N GLY A 93 -0.80 -18.05 -5.48
CA GLY A 93 0.49 -18.63 -5.11
C GLY A 93 0.75 -18.95 -3.63
N ALA A 94 -0.24 -18.95 -2.73
CA ALA A 94 -0.10 -19.76 -1.51
C ALA A 94 -0.56 -21.18 -1.85
N ALA A 95 0.39 -22.08 -2.07
CA ALA A 95 0.13 -23.50 -2.12
C ALA A 95 -0.63 -23.89 -0.85
N SER A 96 -1.81 -24.46 -1.04
CA SER A 96 -2.52 -25.21 -0.02
C SER A 96 -1.62 -26.37 0.38
N ASP A 97 -0.93 -26.24 1.50
CA ASP A 97 -0.48 -27.42 2.25
C ASP A 97 -1.71 -27.88 3.03
N HIS A 98 -2.54 -28.66 2.34
CA HIS A 98 -3.53 -29.52 2.96
C HIS A 98 -2.88 -30.89 2.98
N ASP A 99 -2.04 -31.13 3.99
CA ASP A 99 -1.59 -32.48 4.29
C ASP A 99 -2.67 -33.14 5.16
N ASP A 100 -3.20 -34.20 4.57
CA ASP A 100 -4.17 -35.15 5.07
C ASP A 100 -3.50 -35.99 6.17
N GLU A 101 -4.00 -35.93 7.41
CA GLU A 101 -4.02 -37.02 8.40
C GLU A 101 -4.85 -36.67 9.66
#